data_AF-A0A955BKK2-F1
#
_entry.id   AF-A0A955BKK2-F1
#
_cell.length_a   1.000
_cell.length_b   1.000
_cell.length_c   1.000
_cell.angle_alpha   90.00
_cell.angle_beta   90.00
_cell.angle_gamma   90.00
#
_symmetry.space_group_name_H-M   'P 1'
#
loop_
_entity.id
_entity.type
_entity.pdbx_description
1 polymer ?
#
loop_
_entity_poly.entity_id
_entity_poly.type
_entity_poly.pdbx_seq_one_letter_code
_entity_poly.pdbx_strand_id
1 'polypeptide(L)'
;LGRDTRTVVLGHLQRGGGPTSFDRVLATQFGAHGVRLIVEGALGEMVCYQPPTISSVSIEAAIGELSRVDALGSAVQAARALGVCFGDHPSSERPFHGRRATDVRPSMPADLDESSATMPAFIAETAEAWNEVDQLESLVEQAVC
;
A
#
# COMPACT_ATOMS: atom_id res chain seq x y z
N LEU A 1 -24.10 21.62 -15.00
CA LEU A 1 -22.69 21.29 -14.64
C LEU A 1 -21.82 21.53 -15.88
N GLY A 2 -21.32 22.75 -16.07
CA GLY A 2 -20.51 23.13 -17.24
C GLY A 2 -19.01 22.83 -17.06
N ARG A 3 -18.66 21.65 -16.54
CA ARG A 3 -17.26 21.25 -16.32
C ARG A 3 -16.87 20.19 -17.35
N ASP A 4 -15.81 20.45 -18.10
CA ASP A 4 -15.24 19.45 -19.03
C ASP A 4 -14.70 18.28 -18.21
N THR A 5 -15.22 17.08 -18.47
CA THR A 5 -14.83 15.85 -17.75
C THR A 5 -14.29 14.86 -18.77
N ARG A 6 -13.08 14.35 -18.51
CA ARG A 6 -12.43 13.35 -19.37
C ARG A 6 -12.28 12.06 -18.58
N THR A 7 -12.65 10.95 -19.21
CA THR A 7 -12.46 9.61 -18.65
C THR A 7 -11.28 8.96 -19.37
N VAL A 8 -10.37 8.36 -18.62
CA VAL A 8 -9.23 7.60 -19.16
C VAL A 8 -9.27 6.20 -18.57
N VAL A 9 -9.25 5.20 -19.45
CA VAL A 9 -9.11 3.79 -19.07
C VAL A 9 -7.69 3.35 -19.42
N LEU A 10 -6.88 3.09 -18.39
CA LEU A 10 -5.43 2.86 -18.56
C LEU A 10 -5.11 1.50 -19.23
N GLY A 11 -5.93 0.47 -19.00
CA GLY A 11 -5.79 -0.84 -19.66
C GLY A 11 -4.39 -1.45 -19.48
N HIS A 12 -3.77 -1.86 -20.60
CA HIS A 12 -2.45 -2.51 -20.64
C HIS A 12 -1.32 -1.69 -20.01
N LEU A 13 -1.47 -0.36 -19.90
CA LEU A 13 -0.46 0.50 -19.29
C LEU A 13 -0.20 0.15 -17.81
N GLN A 14 -1.21 -0.38 -17.10
CA GLN A 14 -1.08 -0.77 -15.68
C GLN A 14 -0.26 -2.03 -15.43
N ARG A 15 0.02 -2.82 -16.48
CA ARG A 15 0.84 -4.05 -16.41
C ARG A 15 2.18 -3.91 -17.13
N GLY A 16 2.41 -2.77 -17.79
CA GLY A 16 3.66 -2.45 -18.45
C GLY A 16 4.52 -1.50 -17.63
N GLY A 17 5.64 -1.08 -18.20
CA GLY A 17 6.63 -0.23 -17.52
C GLY A 17 7.76 -1.04 -16.87
N GLY A 18 8.86 -0.36 -16.56
CA GLY A 18 9.96 -0.97 -15.81
C GLY A 18 9.57 -1.17 -14.34
N PRO A 19 10.14 -2.17 -13.65
CA PRO A 19 9.90 -2.38 -12.23
C PRO A 19 10.36 -1.16 -11.42
N THR A 20 9.59 -0.82 -10.39
CA THR A 20 9.95 0.22 -9.43
C THR A 20 11.20 -0.19 -8.63
N SER A 21 11.87 0.75 -7.95
CA SER A 21 13.01 0.41 -7.07
C SER A 21 12.62 -0.64 -6.03
N PHE A 22 11.43 -0.50 -5.44
CA PHE A 22 10.87 -1.48 -4.51
C PHE A 22 10.71 -2.87 -5.16
N ASP A 23 10.14 -2.96 -6.36
CA ASP A 23 9.98 -4.24 -7.06
C ASP A 23 11.32 -4.92 -7.34
N ARG A 24 12.36 -4.13 -7.66
CA ARG A 24 13.72 -4.66 -7.91
C ARG A 24 14.34 -5.21 -6.64
N VAL A 25 14.29 -4.45 -5.56
CA VAL A 25 14.81 -4.86 -4.25
C VAL A 25 14.07 -6.10 -3.74
N LEU A 26 12.74 -6.14 -3.89
CA LEU A 26 11.92 -7.28 -3.52
C LEU A 26 12.26 -8.52 -4.35
N ALA A 27 12.36 -8.38 -5.67
CA ALA A 27 12.71 -9.48 -6.57
C ALA A 27 14.08 -10.09 -6.25
N THR A 28 15.08 -9.23 -5.96
CA THR A 28 16.42 -9.69 -5.57
C THR A 28 16.40 -10.47 -4.26
N GLN A 29 15.68 -9.97 -3.25
CA GLN A 29 15.53 -10.67 -1.97
C GLN A 29 14.80 -12.02 -2.13
N PHE A 30 13.75 -12.07 -2.95
CA PHE A 30 13.03 -13.30 -3.25
C PHE A 30 13.92 -14.32 -3.95
N GLY A 31 14.69 -13.88 -4.95
CA GLY A 31 15.63 -14.74 -5.68
C GLY A 31 16.69 -15.32 -4.76
N ALA A 32 17.32 -14.48 -3.92
CA ALA A 32 18.33 -14.91 -2.96
C ALA A 32 17.76 -15.92 -1.94
N HIS A 33 16.56 -15.66 -1.40
CA HIS A 33 15.91 -16.57 -0.46
C HIS A 33 15.51 -17.89 -1.13
N GLY A 34 15.03 -17.85 -2.38
CA GLY A 34 14.68 -19.05 -3.15
C GLY A 34 15.90 -19.96 -3.39
N VAL A 35 17.05 -19.39 -3.74
CA VAL A 35 18.30 -20.15 -3.88
C VAL A 35 18.72 -20.77 -2.55
N ARG A 36 18.59 -20.04 -1.44
CA ARG A 36 18.89 -20.57 -0.10
C ARG A 36 18.03 -21.79 0.25
N LEU A 37 16.73 -21.73 -0.01
CA LEU A 37 15.82 -22.87 0.21
C LEU A 37 16.22 -24.11 -0.61
N ILE A 38 16.67 -23.91 -1.85
CA ILE A 38 17.16 -25.02 -2.70
C ILE A 38 18.41 -25.66 -2.09
N VAL A 39 19.38 -24.84 -1.64
CA VAL A 39 20.62 -25.32 -1.00
C VAL A 39 20.33 -26.07 0.29
N GLU A 40 19.33 -25.62 1.06
CA GLU A 40 18.88 -26.26 2.30
C GLU A 40 18.02 -27.52 2.06
N GLY A 41 17.69 -27.85 0.81
CA GLY A 41 16.85 -28.99 0.46
C GLY A 41 15.37 -28.81 0.80
N ALA A 42 14.94 -27.59 1.14
CA ALA A 42 13.57 -27.22 1.48
C ALA A 42 12.71 -27.03 0.21
N LEU A 43 12.57 -28.11 -0.57
CA LEU A 43 11.74 -28.11 -1.77
C LEU A 43 10.25 -28.12 -1.40
N GLY A 44 9.43 -27.43 -2.19
CA GLY A 44 7.99 -27.30 -1.93
C GLY A 44 7.61 -26.14 -1.01
N GLU A 45 8.59 -25.32 -0.63
CA GLU A 45 8.41 -24.03 0.05
C GLU A 45 8.28 -22.89 -0.97
N MET A 46 7.44 -21.91 -0.65
CA MET A 46 7.25 -20.65 -1.36
C MET A 46 7.81 -19.51 -0.51
N VAL A 47 8.59 -18.61 -1.12
CA VAL A 47 9.04 -17.38 -0.46
C VAL A 47 7.88 -16.41 -0.34
N CYS A 48 7.71 -15.81 0.85
CA CYS A 48 6.70 -14.80 1.12
C CYS A 48 7.29 -13.56 1.76
N TYR A 49 6.62 -12.42 1.55
CA TYR A 49 6.97 -11.15 2.16
C TYR A 49 5.97 -10.84 3.26
N GLN A 50 6.48 -10.73 4.49
CA GLN A 50 5.72 -10.36 5.68
C GLN A 50 6.42 -9.15 6.28
N PRO A 51 6.09 -7.92 5.84
CA PRO A 51 6.85 -6.74 6.22
C PRO A 51 7.17 -6.69 7.72
N PRO A 52 8.44 -6.47 8.11
CA PRO A 52 9.59 -6.15 7.25
C PRO A 52 10.39 -7.38 6.75
N THR A 53 9.99 -8.61 7.05
CA THR A 53 10.80 -9.81 6.83
C THR A 53 10.41 -10.60 5.57
N ILE A 54 11.39 -11.34 5.05
CA ILE A 54 11.21 -12.35 4.00
C ILE A 54 11.27 -13.73 4.68
N SER A 55 10.23 -14.53 4.50
CA SER A 55 10.10 -15.87 5.09
C SER A 55 9.72 -16.88 4.02
N SER A 56 9.55 -18.15 4.41
CA SER A 56 9.01 -19.19 3.53
C SER A 56 7.82 -19.89 4.18
N VAL A 57 6.92 -20.38 3.34
CA VAL A 57 5.76 -21.18 3.72
C VAL A 57 5.59 -22.35 2.77
N SER A 58 5.12 -23.49 3.26
CA SER A 58 4.81 -24.62 2.38
C SER A 58 3.74 -24.22 1.36
N ILE A 59 3.89 -24.70 0.11
CA ILE A 59 2.92 -24.40 -0.96
C ILE A 59 1.52 -24.89 -0.56
N GLU A 60 1.42 -26.02 0.14
CA GLU A 60 0.15 -26.55 0.64
C GLU A 60 -0.54 -25.58 1.60
N ALA A 61 0.21 -25.00 2.54
CA ALA A 61 -0.33 -23.99 3.45
C ALA A 61 -0.73 -22.71 2.70
N ALA A 62 0.06 -22.30 1.71
CA ALA A 62 -0.18 -21.08 0.93
C ALA A 62 -1.47 -21.14 0.09
N ILE A 63 -1.85 -22.31 -0.41
CA ILE A 63 -3.08 -22.48 -1.22
C ILE A 63 -4.32 -22.81 -0.38
N GLY A 64 -4.15 -23.17 0.89
CA GLY A 64 -5.22 -23.67 1.75
C GLY A 64 -6.28 -22.62 2.09
N GLU A 65 -5.89 -21.35 2.17
CA GLU A 65 -6.79 -20.25 2.50
C GLU A 65 -6.55 -19.05 1.56
N LEU A 66 -7.65 -18.45 1.09
CA LEU A 66 -7.57 -17.21 0.31
C LEU A 66 -7.23 -16.05 1.25
N SER A 67 -6.21 -15.27 0.88
CA SER A 67 -5.93 -13.98 1.54
C SER A 67 -7.09 -13.02 1.29
N ARG A 68 -7.99 -12.93 2.28
CA ARG A 68 -9.14 -12.03 2.25
C ARG A 68 -8.74 -10.67 2.78
N VAL A 69 -9.22 -9.63 2.13
CA VAL A 69 -9.13 -8.27 2.66
C VAL A 69 -10.02 -8.18 3.91
N ASP A 70 -9.47 -7.66 5.00
CA ASP A 70 -10.26 -7.33 6.19
C ASP A 70 -11.24 -6.19 5.88
N ALA A 71 -12.53 -6.51 5.86
CA ALA A 71 -13.61 -5.56 5.58
C ALA A 71 -13.71 -4.43 6.61
N LEU A 72 -13.11 -4.59 7.79
CA LEU A 72 -13.06 -3.57 8.84
C LEU A 72 -11.66 -2.95 8.98
N GLY A 73 -10.70 -3.35 8.14
CA GLY A 73 -9.33 -2.83 8.19
C GLY A 73 -9.26 -1.34 7.86
N SER A 74 -8.24 -0.65 8.39
CA SER A 74 -8.04 0.80 8.23
C SER A 74 -8.02 1.23 6.75
N ALA A 75 -7.40 0.44 5.87
CA ALA A 75 -7.36 0.69 4.44
C ALA A 75 -8.76 0.64 3.80
N VAL A 76 -9.59 -0.34 4.18
CA VAL A 76 -10.98 -0.45 3.69
C VAL A 76 -11.83 0.70 4.24
N GLN A 77 -11.67 1.06 5.52
CA GLN A 77 -12.36 2.21 6.11
C GLN A 77 -12.00 3.52 5.41
N ALA A 78 -10.72 3.76 5.13
CA ALA A 78 -10.25 4.94 4.40
C ALA A 78 -10.80 4.96 2.97
N ALA A 79 -10.75 3.83 2.25
CA ALA A 79 -11.30 3.70 0.91
C ALA A 79 -12.82 3.98 0.90
N ARG A 80 -13.57 3.46 1.89
CA ARG A 80 -15.01 3.74 2.05
C ARG A 80 -15.28 5.21 2.34
N ALA A 81 -14.45 5.85 3.17
CA ALA A 81 -14.56 7.30 3.44
C ALA A 81 -14.30 8.14 2.18
N LEU A 82 -13.43 7.68 1.28
CA LEU A 82 -13.21 8.27 -0.05
C LEU A 82 -14.31 7.92 -1.05
N GLY A 83 -15.25 7.04 -0.69
CA GLY A 83 -16.36 6.66 -1.55
C GLY A 83 -16.13 5.47 -2.46
N VAL A 84 -15.04 4.72 -2.24
CA VAL A 84 -14.78 3.48 -2.96
C VAL A 84 -15.81 2.44 -2.53
N CYS A 85 -16.47 1.82 -3.51
CA CYS A 85 -17.43 0.75 -3.29
C CYS A 85 -16.75 -0.61 -3.47
N PHE A 86 -16.96 -1.52 -2.52
CA PHE A 86 -16.42 -2.89 -2.56
C PHE A 86 -17.45 -3.93 -3.02
N GLY A 87 -18.69 -3.52 -3.30
CA GLY A 87 -19.76 -4.42 -3.77
C GLY A 87 -20.33 -5.34 -2.69
N ASP A 88 -20.10 -5.01 -1.43
CA ASP A 88 -20.47 -5.75 -0.22
C ASP A 88 -21.77 -5.25 0.44
N HIS A 89 -22.26 -4.06 0.04
CA HIS A 89 -23.49 -3.45 0.54
C HIS A 89 -24.56 -3.30 -0.56
N PRO A 90 -25.87 -3.35 -0.21
CA PRO A 90 -26.95 -3.09 -1.16
C PRO A 90 -26.84 -1.68 -1.72
N SER A 91 -27.20 -1.50 -3.00
CA SER A 91 -27.03 -0.22 -3.73
C SER A 91 -27.79 0.98 -3.16
N SER A 92 -28.65 0.76 -2.15
CA SER A 92 -29.37 1.77 -1.37
C SER A 92 -28.51 2.44 -0.30
N GLU A 93 -27.45 1.79 0.18
CA GLU A 93 -26.56 2.24 1.27
C GLU A 93 -25.31 2.94 0.75
N ARG A 94 -25.38 3.60 -0.41
CA ARG A 94 -24.20 4.31 -0.92
C ARG A 94 -23.79 5.36 0.12
N PRO A 95 -22.50 5.47 0.47
CA PRO A 95 -22.02 6.45 1.46
C PRO A 95 -22.32 7.92 1.06
N PHE A 96 -22.72 8.15 -0.20
CA PHE A 96 -23.15 9.46 -0.71
C PHE A 96 -24.66 9.57 -1.04
N HIS A 97 -25.50 8.63 -0.62
CA HIS A 97 -26.95 8.78 -0.75
C HIS A 97 -27.47 9.65 0.39
N GLY A 98 -27.57 10.96 0.16
CA GLY A 98 -28.25 11.88 1.08
C GLY A 98 -27.52 13.14 1.51
N ARG A 99 -26.60 13.70 0.70
CA ARG A 99 -26.39 15.16 0.77
C ARG A 99 -27.14 15.80 -0.37
N ARG A 100 -28.32 16.35 -0.07
CA ARG A 100 -28.92 17.31 -1.01
C ARG A 100 -27.97 18.50 -1.07
N ALA A 101 -27.90 19.19 -2.21
CA ALA A 101 -27.07 20.38 -2.38
C ALA A 101 -27.32 21.49 -1.32
N THR A 102 -28.39 21.35 -0.54
CA THR A 102 -28.78 22.21 0.59
C THR A 102 -28.09 21.88 1.92
N ASP A 103 -27.38 20.75 2.05
CA ASP A 103 -26.76 20.31 3.30
C ASP A 103 -25.33 20.85 3.50
N VAL A 104 -24.99 21.94 2.81
CA VAL A 104 -23.82 22.75 3.12
C VAL A 104 -24.12 23.50 4.42
N ARG A 105 -23.59 23.03 5.55
CA ARG A 105 -23.49 23.88 6.73
C ARG A 105 -22.69 25.13 6.34
N PRO A 106 -23.18 26.35 6.61
CA PRO A 106 -22.40 27.54 6.38
C PRO A 106 -21.09 27.44 7.17
N SER A 107 -20.04 27.96 6.55
CA SER A 107 -18.65 27.98 6.98
C SER A 107 -18.44 28.08 8.49
N MET A 108 -17.45 27.33 8.98
CA MET A 108 -16.72 27.62 10.22
C MET A 108 -16.52 29.13 10.37
N PRO A 109 -16.67 29.70 11.59
CA PRO A 109 -16.27 31.07 11.83
C PRO A 109 -14.78 31.19 11.53
N ALA A 110 -14.43 32.22 10.74
CA ALA A 110 -13.09 32.78 10.74
C ALA A 110 -12.74 33.09 12.20
N ASP A 111 -11.58 32.60 12.64
CA ASP A 111 -10.87 32.90 13.90
C ASP A 111 -10.43 31.61 14.60
N LEU A 112 -9.43 30.92 14.04
CA LEU A 112 -8.51 30.10 14.83
C LEU A 112 -7.09 30.41 14.37
N ASP A 113 -6.40 31.13 15.25
CA ASP A 113 -5.00 31.52 15.26
C ASP A 113 -4.04 30.34 15.01
N GLU A 114 -3.11 30.52 14.07
CA GLU A 114 -2.11 29.52 13.62
C GLU A 114 -0.97 29.26 14.64
N SER A 115 -1.05 29.74 15.89
CA SER A 115 0.12 29.80 16.77
C SER A 115 0.38 28.57 17.70
N SER A 116 -0.29 27.41 17.59
CA SER A 116 0.01 26.31 18.54
C SER A 116 -0.12 24.86 18.08
N ALA A 117 -0.01 24.57 16.78
CA ALA A 117 0.16 23.18 16.33
C ALA A 117 1.64 22.76 16.42
N THR A 118 2.10 22.39 17.61
CA THR A 118 3.32 21.58 17.76
C THR A 118 3.10 20.25 17.04
N MET A 119 3.81 20.04 15.93
CA MET A 119 3.84 18.78 15.19
C MET A 119 4.35 17.66 16.11
N PRO A 120 3.68 16.49 16.20
CA PRO A 120 4.24 15.36 16.93
C PRO A 120 5.47 14.83 16.20
N ALA A 121 6.49 14.44 16.98
CA ALA A 121 7.83 14.00 16.58
C ALA A 121 7.91 12.76 15.64
N PHE A 122 6.77 12.29 15.11
CA PHE A 122 6.63 11.05 14.37
C PHE A 122 7.18 11.12 12.92
N ILE A 123 7.31 12.32 12.34
CA ILE A 123 7.84 12.48 10.98
C ILE A 123 9.38 12.42 10.97
N ALA A 124 10.05 12.85 12.04
CA ALA A 124 11.52 12.88 12.09
C ALA A 124 12.14 11.47 12.13
N GLU A 125 11.50 10.53 12.83
CA GLU A 125 11.98 9.14 12.96
C GLU A 125 11.92 8.37 11.62
N THR A 126 10.96 8.71 10.75
CA THR A 126 10.89 8.09 9.42
C THR A 126 12.04 8.49 8.51
N ALA A 127 12.58 9.71 8.63
CA ALA A 127 13.67 10.19 7.77
C ALA A 127 15.01 9.50 8.08
N GLU A 128 15.27 9.14 9.34
CA GLU A 128 16.48 8.40 9.74
C GLU A 128 16.45 6.95 9.23
N ALA A 129 15.28 6.31 9.22
CA ALA A 129 15.11 4.94 8.70
C ALA A 129 15.34 4.84 7.18
N TRP A 130 15.00 5.88 6.40
CA TRP A 130 15.28 5.90 4.96
C TRP A 130 16.77 6.05 4.64
N ASN A 131 17.53 6.75 5.50
CA ASN A 131 18.96 6.93 5.31
C ASN A 131 19.76 5.63 5.55
N GLU A 132 19.26 4.72 6.40
CA GLU A 132 19.85 3.38 6.59
C GLU A 132 19.56 2.45 5.40
N VAL A 133 18.40 2.58 4.75
CA VAL A 133 18.05 1.81 3.54
C VAL A 133 18.92 2.26 2.35
N ASP A 134 19.15 3.56 2.18
CA ASP A 134 20.04 4.10 1.14
C ASP A 134 21.51 3.64 1.33
N GLN A 135 21.98 3.52 2.59
CA GLN A 135 23.32 3.00 2.88
C GLN A 135 23.44 1.49 2.56
N LEU A 136 22.38 0.72 2.77
CA LEU A 136 22.34 -0.70 2.41
C LEU A 136 22.31 -0.90 0.89
N GLU A 137 21.59 -0.08 0.14
CA GLU A 137 21.61 -0.12 -1.33
C GLU A 137 23.02 0.20 -1.87
N SER A 138 23.70 1.19 -1.31
CA SER A 138 25.08 1.54 -1.70
C SER A 138 26.09 0.42 -1.42
N LEU A 139 25.96 -0.30 -0.30
CA LEU A 139 26.81 -1.43 0.05
C LEU A 139 26.55 -2.65 -0.85
N VAL A 140 25.30 -2.89 -1.24
CA VAL A 140 24.95 -3.96 -2.18
C VAL A 140 25.50 -3.64 -3.59
N GLU A 141 25.44 -2.39 -4.05
CA GLU A 141 26.04 -2.00 -5.33
C GLU A 141 27.57 -2.14 -5.34
N GLN A 142 28.25 -1.87 -4.21
CA GLN A 142 29.70 -2.05 -4.10
C GLN A 142 30.13 -3.52 -4.00
N ALA A 143 29.29 -4.40 -3.47
CA ALA A 143 29.61 -5.83 -3.33
C ALA A 143 29.40 -6.65 -4.61
N VAL A 144 28.74 -6.08 -5.62
CA VAL A 144 28.42 -6.73 -6.90
C VAL A 144 29.41 -6.34 -8.03
N CYS A 145 30.33 -5.40 -7.77
CA CYS A 145 31.47 -5.06 -8.64
C CYS A 145 32.76 -5.76 -8.19
#